data_AF-A0A1A2YY80-F1
#
_entry.id   AF-A0A1A2YY80-F1
#
_cell.length_a   1.000
_cell.length_b   1.000
_cell.length_c   1.000
_cell.angle_alpha   90.00
_cell.angle_beta   90.00
_cell.angle_gamma   90.00
#
_symmetry.space_group_name_H-M   'P 1'
#
loop_
_entity.id
_entity.type
_entity.pdbx_description
1 polymer ?
#
loop_
_entity_poly.entity_id
_entity_poly.type
_entity_poly.pdbx_seq_one_letter_code
_entity_poly.pdbx_strand_id
1 'polypeptide(L)'
;MFGNKDQAAKDEANRAAGLEAERLMALAPAELAAELMPAFGPHGAAPNAKPLPGNPVSLRCVELTEWLLSGAPLPLRSPLAPRLEGALREAVQVLEHAELVYLSGQGESISNQKWSATRLGLSALAEGEAVVRRRINDR
;
A
#
# COMPACT_ATOMS: atom_id res chain seq x y z
N MET A 1 14.27 36.39 10.36
CA MET A 1 14.60 35.55 9.19
C MET A 1 14.32 34.08 9.51
N PHE A 2 13.08 33.62 9.37
CA PHE A 2 12.67 32.25 9.75
C PHE A 2 12.01 31.44 8.61
N GLY A 3 11.97 31.94 7.37
CA GLY A 3 11.27 31.28 6.26
C GLY A 3 12.06 30.21 5.50
N ASN A 4 13.40 30.24 5.50
CA ASN A 4 14.19 29.40 4.58
C ASN A 4 14.44 27.96 5.06
N LYS A 5 14.47 27.71 6.38
CA LYS A 5 14.76 26.36 6.91
C LYS A 5 13.57 25.43 6.74
N ASP A 6 12.36 25.94 6.99
CA ASP A 6 11.12 25.17 6.85
C ASP A 6 10.82 24.86 5.38
N GLN A 7 11.19 25.75 4.46
CA GLN A 7 11.06 25.51 3.03
C GLN A 7 12.05 24.44 2.55
N ALA A 8 13.33 24.53 2.93
CA ALA A 8 14.33 23.54 2.57
C ALA A 8 13.99 22.13 3.09
N ALA A 9 13.47 22.03 4.32
CA ALA A 9 13.04 20.75 4.89
C ALA A 9 11.83 20.15 4.12
N LYS A 10 10.88 20.98 3.71
CA LYS A 10 9.74 20.55 2.89
C LYS A 10 10.18 20.10 1.51
N ASP A 11 11.08 20.83 0.87
CA ASP A 11 11.59 20.49 -0.46
C ASP A 11 12.37 19.17 -0.43
N GLU A 12 13.12 18.92 0.63
CA GLU A 12 13.82 17.64 0.84
C GLU A 12 12.84 16.48 1.04
N ALA A 13 11.84 16.66 1.91
CA ALA A 13 10.80 15.65 2.13
C ALA A 13 10.03 15.33 0.84
N ASN A 14 9.70 16.35 0.04
CA ASN A 14 9.04 16.17 -1.25
C ASN A 14 9.92 15.41 -2.25
N ARG A 15 11.24 15.66 -2.24
CA ARG A 15 12.18 14.92 -3.09
C ARG A 15 12.30 13.46 -2.67
N ALA A 16 12.40 13.20 -1.36
CA ALA A 16 12.42 11.85 -0.81
C ALA A 16 11.14 11.08 -1.17
N ALA A 17 9.98 11.71 -1.04
CA ALA A 17 8.68 11.16 -1.44
C ALA A 17 8.65 10.78 -2.93
N GLY A 18 9.17 11.67 -3.79
CA GLY A 18 9.26 11.44 -5.22
C GLY A 18 10.14 10.25 -5.58
N LEU A 19 11.34 10.17 -4.97
CA LEU A 19 12.27 9.07 -5.18
C LEU A 19 11.71 7.73 -4.71
N GLU A 20 11.03 7.71 -3.56
CA GLU A 20 10.40 6.49 -3.06
C GLU A 20 9.24 6.04 -3.93
N ALA A 21 8.41 6.98 -4.40
CA ALA A 21 7.34 6.65 -5.36
C ALA A 21 7.92 6.09 -6.66
N GLU A 22 9.02 6.65 -7.18
CA GLU A 22 9.70 6.12 -8.36
C GLU A 22 10.30 4.73 -8.12
N ARG A 23 10.91 4.50 -6.95
CA ARG A 23 11.42 3.18 -6.57
C ARG A 23 10.30 2.15 -6.55
N LEU A 24 9.18 2.45 -5.90
CA LEU A 24 8.02 1.57 -5.80
C LEU A 24 7.44 1.24 -7.19
N MET A 25 7.36 2.24 -8.08
CA MET A 25 6.88 2.03 -9.46
C MET A 25 7.85 1.26 -10.35
N ALA A 26 9.13 1.18 -9.97
CA ALA A 26 10.15 0.44 -10.72
C ALA A 26 10.21 -1.05 -10.33
N LEU A 27 9.59 -1.44 -9.21
CA LEU A 27 9.49 -2.83 -8.78
C LEU A 27 8.62 -3.64 -9.73
N ALA A 28 8.93 -4.94 -9.88
CA ALA A 28 7.99 -5.84 -10.53
C ALA A 28 6.69 -5.94 -9.69
N PRO A 29 5.51 -6.18 -10.30
CA PRO A 29 4.25 -6.28 -9.55
C PRO A 29 4.28 -7.27 -8.38
N ALA A 30 4.97 -8.41 -8.53
CA ALA A 30 5.15 -9.40 -7.48
C ALA A 30 6.04 -8.92 -6.32
N GLU A 31 7.05 -8.10 -6.59
CA GLU A 31 7.91 -7.52 -5.57
C GLU A 31 7.17 -6.44 -4.80
N LEU A 32 6.46 -5.56 -5.51
CA LEU A 32 5.61 -4.56 -4.90
C LEU A 32 4.49 -5.19 -4.07
N ALA A 33 3.90 -6.30 -4.53
CA ALA A 33 2.92 -7.07 -3.79
C ALA A 33 3.48 -7.58 -2.45
N ALA A 34 4.71 -8.11 -2.44
CA ALA A 34 5.37 -8.55 -1.22
C ALA A 34 5.62 -7.37 -0.25
N GLU A 35 6.05 -6.21 -0.75
CA GLU A 35 6.20 -4.99 0.05
C GLU A 35 4.87 -4.43 0.58
N LEU A 36 3.78 -4.68 -0.13
CA LEU A 36 2.44 -4.22 0.22
C LEU A 36 1.75 -5.09 1.27
N MET A 37 2.04 -6.40 1.28
CA MET A 37 1.38 -7.36 2.17
C MET A 37 1.40 -6.97 3.66
N PRO A 38 2.49 -6.43 4.24
CA PRO A 38 2.51 -5.96 5.62
C PRO A 38 1.48 -4.88 5.95
N ALA A 39 1.00 -4.12 4.96
CA ALA A 39 -0.05 -3.12 5.16
C ALA A 39 -1.35 -3.74 5.70
N PHE A 40 -1.61 -5.03 5.45
CA PHE A 40 -2.79 -5.74 5.95
C PHE A 40 -2.57 -6.42 7.32
N GLY A 41 -1.37 -6.33 7.88
CA GLY A 41 -1.01 -6.92 9.17
C GLY A 41 -1.41 -6.07 10.38
N PRO A 42 -1.14 -6.56 11.61
CA PRO A 42 -1.48 -5.88 12.87
C PRO A 42 -0.74 -4.54 13.07
N HIS A 43 0.38 -4.33 12.37
CA HIS A 43 1.16 -3.09 12.36
C HIS A 43 1.11 -2.38 11.01
N GLY A 44 0.13 -2.74 10.17
CA GLY A 44 -0.02 -2.25 8.82
C GLY A 44 -0.72 -0.90 8.72
N ALA A 45 -1.31 -0.63 7.57
CA ALA A 45 -2.02 0.61 7.28
C ALA A 45 -3.24 0.76 8.19
N ALA A 46 -3.47 1.99 8.65
CA ALA A 46 -4.67 2.33 9.38
C ALA A 46 -5.78 2.72 8.39
N PRO A 47 -6.93 2.03 8.37
CA PRO A 47 -8.06 2.48 7.57
C PRO A 47 -8.58 3.80 8.13
N ASN A 48 -9.00 4.70 7.26
CA ASN A 48 -9.57 6.00 7.68
C ASN A 48 -10.88 5.85 8.45
N ALA A 49 -11.59 4.74 8.26
CA ALA A 49 -12.75 4.35 9.05
C ALA A 49 -12.35 3.22 10.00
N LYS A 50 -12.61 3.41 11.31
CA LYS A 50 -12.33 2.40 12.32
C LYS A 50 -13.08 1.09 11.97
N PRO A 51 -12.38 -0.05 11.88
CA PRO A 51 -13.05 -1.32 11.64
C PRO A 51 -13.97 -1.64 12.83
N LEU A 52 -15.12 -2.25 12.54
CA LEU A 52 -15.98 -2.79 13.59
C LEU A 52 -15.22 -3.91 14.33
N PRO A 53 -15.47 -4.10 15.64
CA PRO A 53 -14.85 -5.19 16.39
C PRO A 53 -15.07 -6.54 15.70
N GLY A 54 -13.99 -7.29 15.45
CA GLY A 54 -14.04 -8.61 14.81
C GLY A 54 -14.04 -8.60 13.28
N ASN A 55 -14.12 -7.44 12.62
CA ASN A 55 -13.99 -7.35 11.16
C ASN A 55 -12.53 -7.18 10.73
N PRO A 56 -12.13 -7.80 9.61
CA PRO A 56 -10.79 -7.63 9.06
C PRO A 56 -10.57 -6.19 8.61
N VAL A 57 -9.32 -5.74 8.72
CA VAL A 57 -8.89 -4.44 8.20
C VAL A 57 -9.16 -4.41 6.69
N SER A 58 -9.82 -3.34 6.23
CA SER A 58 -10.23 -3.15 4.85
C SER A 58 -9.61 -1.86 4.32
N LEU A 59 -8.71 -1.97 3.36
CA LEU A 59 -7.88 -0.86 2.88
C LEU A 59 -8.21 -0.46 1.45
N ARG A 60 -8.17 0.83 1.17
CA ARG A 60 -8.25 1.44 -0.17
C ARG A 60 -6.85 1.75 -0.69
N CYS A 61 -6.71 1.95 -2.00
CA CYS A 61 -5.41 2.34 -2.59
C CYS A 61 -4.82 3.62 -1.96
N VAL A 62 -5.67 4.58 -1.55
CA VAL A 62 -5.19 5.80 -0.86
C VAL A 62 -4.54 5.47 0.49
N GLU A 63 -5.14 4.57 1.28
CA GLU A 63 -4.61 4.16 2.60
C GLU A 63 -3.31 3.36 2.44
N LEU A 64 -3.22 2.54 1.39
CA LEU A 64 -2.00 1.82 1.02
C LEU A 64 -0.88 2.77 0.59
N THR A 65 -1.22 3.79 -0.20
CA THR A 65 -0.27 4.83 -0.66
C THR A 65 0.25 5.65 0.52
N GLU A 66 -0.65 6.09 1.41
CA GLU A 66 -0.32 6.83 2.62
C GLU A 66 0.58 6.03 3.56
N TRP A 67 0.35 4.71 3.68
CA TRP A 67 1.17 3.84 4.51
C TRP A 67 2.58 3.66 3.94
N LEU A 68 2.71 3.33 2.64
CA LEU A 68 4.01 3.18 1.97
C LEU A 68 4.84 4.47 2.02
N LEU A 69 4.18 5.61 1.94
CA LEU A 69 4.82 6.93 1.94
C LEU A 69 4.74 7.65 3.28
N SER A 70 4.46 6.94 4.37
CA SER A 70 4.21 7.54 5.69
C SER A 70 5.39 8.37 6.23
N GLY A 71 6.62 8.08 5.79
CA GLY A 71 7.81 8.88 6.11
C GLY A 71 8.01 10.13 5.24
N ALA A 72 7.37 10.19 4.06
CA ALA A 72 7.49 11.28 3.09
C ALA A 72 6.27 11.28 2.15
N PRO A 73 5.16 11.93 2.52
CA PRO A 73 3.95 11.91 1.71
C PRO A 73 4.16 12.68 0.39
N LEU A 74 3.54 12.21 -0.69
CA LEU A 74 3.58 12.92 -1.96
C LEU A 74 2.88 14.28 -1.84
N PRO A 75 3.39 15.32 -2.53
CA PRO A 75 2.71 16.60 -2.62
C PRO A 75 1.30 16.46 -3.18
N LEU A 76 0.38 17.29 -2.67
CA LEU A 76 -0.97 17.39 -3.22
C LEU A 76 -0.90 17.72 -4.72
N ARG A 77 -1.51 16.88 -5.56
CA ARG A 77 -1.47 16.95 -7.04
C ARG A 77 -0.13 16.54 -7.68
N SER A 78 0.71 15.77 -6.99
CA SER A 78 1.87 15.16 -7.64
C SER A 78 1.46 14.33 -8.86
N PRO A 79 2.12 14.49 -10.03
CA PRO A 79 1.84 13.66 -11.21
C PRO A 79 2.22 12.19 -11.00
N LEU A 80 2.99 11.88 -9.96
CA LEU A 80 3.35 10.51 -9.59
C LEU A 80 2.21 9.77 -8.91
N ALA A 81 1.27 10.47 -8.25
CA ALA A 81 0.17 9.86 -7.52
C ALA A 81 -0.69 8.91 -8.37
N PRO A 82 -1.22 9.31 -9.55
CA PRO A 82 -2.02 8.39 -10.37
C PRO A 82 -1.21 7.22 -10.94
N ARG A 83 0.10 7.41 -11.17
CA ARG A 83 0.99 6.34 -11.67
C ARG A 83 1.27 5.31 -10.59
N LEU A 84 1.55 5.77 -9.37
CA LEU A 84 1.74 4.92 -8.21
C LEU A 84 0.45 4.15 -7.89
N GLU A 85 -0.71 4.79 -7.98
CA GLU A 85 -2.00 4.10 -7.83
C GLU A 85 -2.16 2.96 -8.84
N GLY A 86 -1.75 3.15 -10.10
CA GLY A 86 -1.73 2.09 -11.11
C GLY A 86 -0.86 0.90 -10.69
N ALA A 87 0.40 1.16 -10.28
CA ALA A 87 1.31 0.11 -9.81
C ALA A 87 0.76 -0.64 -8.58
N LEU A 88 0.14 0.08 -7.63
CA LEU A 88 -0.48 -0.54 -6.46
C LEU A 88 -1.67 -1.42 -6.83
N ARG A 89 -2.45 -1.06 -7.85
CA ARG A 89 -3.56 -1.90 -8.34
C ARG A 89 -3.04 -3.23 -8.91
N GLU A 90 -1.96 -3.19 -9.68
CA GLU A 90 -1.32 -4.42 -10.20
C GLU A 90 -0.79 -5.30 -9.06
N ALA A 91 -0.13 -4.69 -8.07
CA ALA A 91 0.36 -5.41 -6.89
C ALA A 91 -0.77 -6.06 -6.07
N VAL A 92 -1.88 -5.34 -5.86
CA VAL A 92 -3.06 -5.90 -5.19
C VAL A 92 -3.67 -7.04 -6.01
N GLN A 93 -3.73 -6.92 -7.34
CA GLN A 93 -4.21 -8.00 -8.20
C GLN A 93 -3.33 -9.26 -8.07
N VAL A 94 -2.01 -9.10 -7.96
CA VAL A 94 -1.09 -10.22 -7.68
C VAL A 94 -1.41 -10.86 -6.32
N LEU A 95 -1.63 -10.06 -5.27
CA LEU A 95 -2.02 -10.57 -3.95
C LEU A 95 -3.38 -11.29 -3.96
N GLU A 96 -4.36 -10.79 -4.73
CA GLU A 96 -5.66 -11.43 -4.91
C GLU A 96 -5.51 -12.77 -5.64
N HIS A 97 -4.71 -12.81 -6.70
CA HIS A 97 -4.43 -14.04 -7.46
C HIS A 97 -3.70 -15.09 -6.61
N ALA A 98 -2.82 -14.63 -5.72
CA ALA A 98 -2.16 -15.46 -4.71
C ALA A 98 -3.08 -15.89 -3.54
N GLU A 99 -4.35 -15.49 -3.55
CA GLU A 99 -5.35 -15.72 -2.49
C GLU A 99 -4.93 -15.15 -1.12
N LEU A 100 -4.05 -14.15 -1.11
CA LEU A 100 -3.53 -13.51 0.11
C LEU A 100 -4.42 -12.35 0.56
N VAL A 101 -5.10 -11.69 -0.37
CA VAL A 101 -6.13 -10.67 -0.09
C VAL A 101 -7.39 -10.95 -0.89
N TYR A 102 -8.48 -10.30 -0.51
CA TYR A 102 -9.75 -10.36 -1.23
C TYR A 102 -10.45 -9.00 -1.21
N LEU A 103 -11.23 -8.71 -2.23
CA LEU A 103 -12.12 -7.56 -2.27
C LEU A 103 -13.24 -7.70 -1.22
N SER A 104 -13.22 -6.86 -0.19
CA SER A 104 -14.12 -6.93 0.97
C SER A 104 -15.28 -5.92 0.95
N GLY A 105 -15.31 -5.02 -0.04
CA GLY A 105 -16.38 -4.03 -0.20
C GLY A 105 -17.07 -4.07 -1.57
N GLN A 106 -18.40 -3.97 -1.58
CA GLN A 106 -19.20 -3.74 -2.79
C GLN A 106 -19.41 -2.23 -2.97
N GLY A 107 -18.40 -1.54 -3.47
CA GLY A 107 -18.57 -0.19 -4.01
C GLY A 107 -18.76 -0.27 -5.52
N GLU A 108 -19.84 0.30 -6.06
CA GLU A 108 -20.01 0.42 -7.53
C GLU A 108 -18.91 1.28 -8.16
N SER A 109 -18.29 2.18 -7.37
CA SER A 109 -17.12 2.96 -7.79
C SER A 109 -15.81 2.23 -7.51
N ILE A 110 -14.97 2.15 -8.55
CA ILE A 110 -13.59 1.64 -8.52
C ILE A 110 -12.73 2.37 -7.46
N SER A 111 -13.07 3.62 -7.10
CA SER A 111 -12.37 4.39 -6.06
C SER A 111 -12.69 3.95 -4.62
N ASN A 112 -13.74 3.14 -4.46
CA ASN A 112 -14.26 2.69 -3.16
C ASN A 112 -14.03 1.20 -2.92
N GLN A 113 -13.32 0.53 -3.82
CA GLN A 113 -12.88 -0.85 -3.62
C GLN A 113 -11.99 -0.92 -2.38
N LYS A 114 -12.25 -1.93 -1.56
CA LYS A 114 -11.50 -2.20 -0.33
C LYS A 114 -11.02 -3.63 -0.35
N TRP A 115 -9.79 -3.82 0.07
CA TRP A 115 -9.17 -5.13 0.18
C TRP A 115 -8.92 -5.50 1.62
N SER A 116 -9.04 -6.78 1.93
CA SER A 116 -8.72 -7.34 3.23
C SER A 116 -7.83 -8.55 3.05
N ALA A 117 -6.90 -8.78 3.99
CA ALA A 117 -6.14 -10.03 3.99
C ALA A 117 -7.07 -11.22 4.24
N THR A 118 -6.85 -12.30 3.50
CA THR A 118 -7.46 -13.59 3.81
C THR A 118 -6.81 -14.18 5.06
N ARG A 119 -7.40 -15.25 5.61
CA ARG A 119 -6.74 -16.04 6.67
C ARG A 119 -5.40 -16.61 6.20
N LEU A 120 -5.31 -17.00 4.92
CA LEU A 120 -4.08 -17.48 4.30
C LEU A 120 -3.03 -16.36 4.24
N GLY A 121 -3.43 -15.15 3.80
CA GLY A 121 -2.56 -13.98 3.78
C GLY A 121 -2.02 -13.62 5.16
N LEU A 122 -2.87 -13.57 6.18
CA LEU A 122 -2.43 -13.28 7.55
C LEU A 122 -1.48 -14.35 8.10
N SER A 123 -1.72 -15.63 7.81
CA SER A 123 -0.83 -16.72 8.22
C SER A 123 0.51 -16.62 7.53
N ALA A 124 0.52 -16.41 6.21
CA ALA A 124 1.75 -16.22 5.43
C ALA A 124 2.55 -15.00 5.91
N LEU A 125 1.87 -13.89 6.22
CA LEU A 125 2.51 -12.69 6.76
C LEU A 125 3.12 -12.93 8.15
N ALA A 126 2.46 -13.71 9.01
CA ALA A 126 2.98 -14.07 10.33
C ALA A 126 4.19 -15.00 10.25
N GLU A 127 4.26 -15.87 9.24
CA GLU A 127 5.43 -16.73 8.97
C GLU A 127 6.59 -15.94 8.32
N GLY A 128 6.29 -14.85 7.62
CA GLY A 128 7.26 -13.86 7.15
C GLY A 128 7.27 -13.64 5.64
N GLU A 129 8.03 -12.63 5.22
CA GLU A 129 8.07 -12.16 3.82
C GLU A 129 8.44 -13.26 2.81
N ALA A 130 9.35 -14.17 3.17
CA ALA A 130 9.74 -15.27 2.29
C ALA A 130 8.57 -16.21 1.96
N VAL A 131 7.65 -16.41 2.90
CA VAL A 131 6.44 -17.23 2.69
C VAL A 131 5.45 -16.49 1.80
N VAL A 132 5.27 -15.19 2.01
CA VAL A 132 4.47 -14.33 1.13
C VAL A 132 4.98 -14.40 -0.31
N ARG A 133 6.28 -14.19 -0.53
CA ARG A 133 6.91 -14.26 -1.87
C ARG A 133 6.74 -15.62 -2.52
N ARG A 134 6.92 -16.70 -1.75
CA ARG A 134 6.70 -18.05 -2.26
C ARG A 134 5.25 -18.24 -2.72
N ARG A 135 4.26 -17.80 -1.93
CA ARG A 135 2.84 -17.91 -2.30
C ARG A 135 2.48 -17.14 -3.56
N ILE A 136 3.09 -15.96 -3.75
CA ILE A 136 2.95 -15.16 -4.96
C ILE A 136 3.50 -15.91 -6.19
N ASN A 137 4.63 -16.60 -6.05
CA ASN A 137 5.28 -17.30 -7.16
C ASN A 137 4.71 -18.69 -7.47
N ASP A 138 4.00 -19.31 -6.52
CA ASP A 138 3.40 -20.64 -6.67
C ASP A 138 2.06 -20.60 -7.47
N ARG A 139 1.63 -19.43 -7.93
CA ARG A 139 0.42 -19.21 -8.77
C ARG A 139 0.80 -18.71 -10.15
#